data_AF-A0A453PMZ1-F1
#
_entry.id   AF-A0A453PMZ1-F1
#
_cell.length_a   1.000
_cell.length_b   1.000
_cell.length_c   1.000
_cell.angle_alpha   90.00
_cell.angle_beta   90.00
_cell.angle_gamma   90.00
#
_symmetry.space_group_name_H-M   'P 1'
#
loop_
_entity.id
_entity.type
_entity.pdbx_description
1 polymer ?
#
loop_
_entity_poly.entity_id
_entity_poly.type
_entity_poly.pdbx_seq_one_letter_code
_entity_poly.pdbx_strand_id
1 'polypeptide(L)'
;SIFVQVPDVWINLAHIYFAQGLFQQAVKMYQNCARKFFYNTDATTLLYLSRTHYEAEQWQDCRKSLLRAIHLAPSNYLLRFNVGVSMQKFSASTLQKTKRTVDEVRATVSELQNAIRVFSLLSVASTYHSHGFDERKIETHVEYCRHLLDAAKVHRDAAEQAEKQTKQKLEVTRQIALADEARRRAEEQRKFQS
;
A
#
# COMPACT_ATOMS: atom_id res chain seq x y z
N SER A 1 21.89 23.87 -31.81
CA SER A 1 21.38 22.52 -32.13
C SER A 1 20.13 22.27 -31.31
N ILE A 2 18.95 22.29 -31.94
CA ILE A 2 17.69 21.95 -31.25
C ILE A 2 17.69 20.44 -31.15
N PHE A 3 18.07 19.90 -29.99
CA PHE A 3 17.92 18.47 -29.75
C PHE A 3 16.44 18.13 -29.82
N VAL A 4 16.03 17.41 -30.86
CA VAL A 4 14.69 16.84 -30.96
C VAL A 4 14.52 15.92 -29.76
N GLN A 5 13.69 16.32 -28.81
CA GLN A 5 13.29 15.44 -27.73
C GLN A 5 12.38 14.38 -28.35
N VAL A 6 12.76 13.10 -28.22
CA VAL A 6 11.96 11.96 -28.71
C VAL A 6 11.57 11.08 -27.51
N PRO A 7 10.61 11.52 -26.67
CA PRO A 7 10.15 10.75 -25.51
C PRO A 7 9.57 9.39 -25.93
N ASP A 8 9.01 9.31 -27.13
CA ASP A 8 8.37 8.12 -27.69
C ASP A 8 9.31 6.91 -27.73
N VAL A 9 10.61 7.10 -28.00
CA VAL A 9 11.58 6.00 -28.00
C VAL A 9 11.68 5.37 -26.61
N TRP A 10 11.69 6.19 -25.56
CA TRP A 10 11.77 5.71 -24.18
C TRP A 10 10.47 5.01 -23.76
N ILE A 11 9.32 5.57 -24.15
CA ILE A 11 8.00 4.98 -23.87
C ILE A 11 7.84 3.64 -24.59
N ASN A 12 8.21 3.57 -25.88
CA ASN A 12 8.12 2.36 -26.67
C ASN A 12 9.05 1.27 -26.15
N LEU A 13 10.28 1.62 -25.79
CA LEU A 13 11.21 0.68 -25.16
C LEU A 13 10.69 0.20 -23.81
N ALA A 14 10.09 1.07 -23.00
CA ALA A 14 9.45 0.70 -21.74
C ALA A 14 8.28 -0.26 -21.95
N HIS A 15 7.44 -0.05 -22.97
CA HIS A 15 6.36 -0.96 -23.33
C HIS A 15 6.88 -2.34 -23.74
N ILE A 16 7.99 -2.41 -24.48
CA ILE A 16 8.62 -3.69 -24.85
C ILE A 16 9.11 -4.43 -23.59
N TYR A 17 9.82 -3.74 -22.69
CA TYR A 17 10.25 -4.36 -21.43
C TYR A 17 9.06 -4.81 -20.56
N PHE A 18 8.00 -4.00 -20.50
CA PHE A 18 6.77 -4.36 -19.79
C PHE A 18 6.14 -5.62 -20.38
N ALA A 19 6.01 -5.72 -21.70
CA ALA A 19 5.45 -6.87 -22.39
C ALA A 19 6.28 -8.15 -22.19
N GLN A 20 7.60 -8.02 -21.97
CA GLN A 20 8.49 -9.12 -21.65
C GLN A 20 8.49 -9.52 -20.16
N GLY A 21 7.71 -8.84 -19.30
CA GLY A 21 7.72 -9.05 -17.85
C GLY A 21 8.97 -8.47 -17.15
N LEU A 22 9.79 -7.70 -17.87
CA LEU A 22 10.99 -7.04 -17.36
C LEU A 22 10.61 -5.72 -16.68
N PHE A 23 9.82 -5.82 -15.60
CA PHE A 23 9.19 -4.67 -14.96
C PHE A 23 10.20 -3.65 -14.39
N GLN A 24 11.33 -4.10 -13.84
CA GLN A 24 12.34 -3.19 -13.29
C GLN A 24 12.99 -2.33 -14.38
N GLN A 25 13.21 -2.91 -15.56
CA GLN A 25 13.72 -2.20 -16.74
C GLN A 25 12.68 -1.22 -17.28
N ALA A 26 11.41 -1.64 -17.36
CA ALA A 26 10.30 -0.79 -17.77
C ALA A 26 10.14 0.42 -16.83
N VAL A 27 10.15 0.22 -15.51
CA VAL A 27 10.11 1.31 -14.52
C VAL A 27 11.23 2.31 -14.75
N LYS A 28 12.47 1.83 -14.92
CA LYS A 28 13.62 2.72 -15.19
C LYS A 28 13.43 3.55 -16.45
N MET A 29 12.93 2.94 -17.52
CA MET A 29 12.68 3.65 -18.78
C MET A 29 11.58 4.71 -18.62
N TYR A 30 10.46 4.38 -17.99
CA TYR A 30 9.39 5.35 -17.71
C TYR A 30 9.82 6.48 -16.78
N GLN A 31 10.57 6.20 -15.71
CA GLN A 31 11.09 7.22 -14.78
C GLN A 31 12.05 8.18 -15.47
N ASN A 32 12.96 7.65 -16.29
CA ASN A 32 13.90 8.48 -17.05
C ASN A 32 13.17 9.35 -18.07
N CYS A 33 12.16 8.79 -18.76
CA CYS A 33 11.32 9.54 -19.68
C CYS A 33 10.56 10.66 -18.97
N ALA A 34 9.86 10.33 -17.87
CA ALA A 34 9.10 11.28 -17.05
C ALA A 34 9.98 12.44 -16.58
N ARG A 35 11.18 12.14 -16.08
CA ARG A 35 12.10 13.15 -15.55
C ARG A 35 12.70 14.02 -16.66
N LYS A 36 13.13 13.41 -17.76
CA LYS A 36 13.91 14.08 -18.81
C LYS A 36 13.05 14.95 -19.73
N PHE A 37 11.84 14.50 -20.03
CA PHE A 37 11.01 15.14 -21.06
C PHE A 37 9.76 15.81 -20.50
N PHE A 38 9.23 15.30 -19.39
CA PHE A 38 7.95 15.75 -18.85
C PHE A 38 8.06 16.41 -17.48
N TYR A 39 9.26 16.63 -16.94
CA TYR A 39 9.49 17.15 -15.57
C TYR A 39 8.67 16.43 -14.48
N ASN A 40 8.30 15.18 -14.73
CA ASN A 40 7.41 14.34 -13.94
C ASN A 40 5.97 14.92 -13.76
N THR A 41 5.47 15.69 -14.71
CA THR A 41 4.12 16.27 -14.69
C THR A 41 3.19 15.72 -15.77
N ASP A 42 3.59 14.67 -16.50
CA ASP A 42 2.71 13.97 -17.44
C ASP A 42 1.94 12.83 -16.77
N ALA A 43 0.61 12.94 -16.76
CA ALA A 43 -0.29 11.96 -16.15
C ALA A 43 -0.27 10.60 -16.89
N THR A 44 -0.06 10.61 -18.21
CA THR A 44 -0.05 9.39 -19.04
C THR A 44 1.17 8.52 -18.72
N THR A 45 2.35 9.12 -18.66
CA THR A 45 3.59 8.43 -18.26
C THR A 45 3.48 7.89 -16.83
N LEU A 46 2.87 8.64 -15.91
CA LEU A 46 2.64 8.16 -14.53
C LEU A 46 1.64 7.01 -14.47
N LEU A 47 0.65 6.97 -15.37
CA LEU A 47 -0.27 5.83 -15.51
C LEU A 47 0.45 4.57 -16.02
N TYR A 48 1.36 4.70 -16.98
CA TYR A 48 2.18 3.55 -17.42
C TYR A 48 3.09 3.04 -16.30
N LEU A 49 3.69 3.97 -15.56
CA LEU A 49 4.52 3.64 -14.41
C LEU A 49 3.72 2.93 -13.31
N SER A 50 2.53 3.43 -12.98
CA SER A 50 1.68 2.80 -11.98
C SER A 50 1.19 1.41 -12.39
N ARG A 51 0.86 1.22 -13.68
CA ARG A 51 0.53 -0.10 -14.23
C ARG A 51 1.73 -1.05 -14.13
N THR A 52 2.93 -0.58 -14.44
CA THR A 52 4.15 -1.39 -14.30
C THR A 52 4.39 -1.81 -12.85
N HIS A 53 4.23 -0.89 -11.91
CA HIS A 53 4.33 -1.22 -10.48
C HIS A 53 3.23 -2.20 -10.02
N TYR A 54 2.02 -2.10 -10.58
CA TYR A 54 0.93 -3.01 -10.28
C TYR A 54 1.24 -4.44 -10.72
N GLU A 55 1.71 -4.64 -11.95
CA GLU A 55 2.10 -5.98 -12.44
C GLU A 55 3.33 -6.54 -11.69
N ALA A 56 4.20 -5.67 -11.21
CA ALA A 56 5.35 -6.04 -10.37
C ALA A 56 4.98 -6.26 -8.90
N GLU A 57 3.70 -6.17 -8.52
CA GLU A 57 3.19 -6.25 -7.14
C GLU A 57 3.83 -5.21 -6.17
N GLN A 58 4.35 -4.11 -6.73
CA GLN A 58 4.92 -2.98 -5.99
C GLN A 58 3.81 -2.00 -5.61
N TRP A 59 2.93 -2.43 -4.70
CA TRP A 59 1.68 -1.72 -4.39
C TRP A 59 1.87 -0.27 -3.90
N GLN A 60 2.89 -0.01 -3.09
CA GLN A 60 3.14 1.32 -2.55
C GLN A 60 3.54 2.33 -3.64
N ASP A 61 4.43 1.91 -4.54
CA ASP A 61 4.88 2.73 -5.68
C ASP A 61 3.78 2.91 -6.72
N CYS A 62 2.97 1.87 -6.94
CA CYS A 62 1.76 1.95 -7.77
C CYS A 62 0.82 3.05 -7.25
N ARG A 63 0.47 3.01 -5.96
CA ARG A 63 -0.42 3.99 -5.32
C ARG A 63 0.15 5.40 -5.38
N LYS A 64 1.45 5.57 -5.07
CA LYS A 64 2.13 6.87 -5.13
C LYS A 64 2.03 7.50 -6.53
N SER A 65 2.24 6.68 -7.56
CA SER A 65 2.22 7.11 -8.95
C SER A 65 0.80 7.46 -9.41
N LEU A 66 -0.20 6.69 -8.99
CA LEU A 66 -1.61 6.99 -9.24
C LEU A 66 -2.06 8.28 -8.55
N LEU A 67 -1.74 8.48 -7.28
CA LEU A 67 -2.09 9.71 -6.56
C LEU A 67 -1.49 10.95 -7.22
N ARG A 68 -0.25 10.84 -7.70
CA ARG A 68 0.39 11.91 -8.47
C ARG A 68 -0.32 12.16 -9.81
N ALA A 69 -0.69 11.10 -10.53
CA ALA A 69 -1.45 11.23 -11.77
C ALA A 69 -2.84 11.87 -11.53
N ILE A 70 -3.53 11.52 -10.44
CA ILE A 70 -4.80 12.14 -10.04
C ILE A 70 -4.62 13.63 -9.76
N HIS A 71 -3.53 14.04 -9.11
CA HIS A 71 -3.27 15.45 -8.86
C HIS A 71 -3.13 16.25 -10.17
N LEU A 72 -2.54 15.66 -11.21
CA LEU A 72 -2.37 16.28 -12.52
C LEU A 72 -3.64 16.23 -13.37
N ALA A 73 -4.46 15.18 -13.22
CA ALA A 73 -5.69 14.96 -13.97
C ALA A 73 -6.85 14.58 -13.03
N PRO A 74 -7.37 15.50 -12.21
CA PRO A 74 -8.36 15.19 -11.17
C PRO A 74 -9.69 14.72 -11.75
N SER A 75 -10.04 15.18 -12.95
CA SER A 75 -11.26 14.79 -13.68
C SER A 75 -11.15 13.41 -14.34
N ASN A 76 -10.01 12.74 -14.24
CA ASN A 76 -9.83 11.40 -14.81
C ASN A 76 -10.28 10.32 -13.81
N TYR A 77 -11.52 9.86 -13.99
CA TYR A 77 -12.15 8.85 -13.14
C TYR A 77 -11.47 7.47 -13.24
N LEU A 78 -10.78 7.16 -14.34
CA LEU A 78 -10.01 5.92 -14.47
C LEU A 78 -8.86 5.86 -13.47
N LEU A 79 -8.19 6.98 -13.21
CA LEU A 79 -7.11 7.02 -12.22
C LEU A 79 -7.63 6.78 -10.81
N ARG A 80 -8.81 7.30 -10.48
CA ARG A 80 -9.50 7.05 -9.21
C ARG A 80 -9.93 5.59 -9.09
N PHE A 81 -10.46 5.00 -10.16
CA PHE A 81 -10.80 3.58 -10.17
C PHE A 81 -9.56 2.71 -9.95
N ASN A 82 -8.48 3.00 -10.67
CA ASN A 82 -7.21 2.28 -10.56
C ASN A 82 -6.60 2.39 -9.16
N VAL A 83 -6.71 3.56 -8.48
CA VAL A 83 -6.21 3.66 -7.11
C VAL A 83 -7.02 2.76 -6.16
N GLY A 84 -8.35 2.72 -6.28
CA GLY A 84 -9.19 1.80 -5.52
C GLY A 84 -8.83 0.33 -5.76
N VAL A 85 -8.57 -0.07 -7.00
CA VAL A 85 -8.13 -1.43 -7.33
C VAL A 85 -6.76 -1.75 -6.73
N SER A 86 -5.82 -0.80 -6.77
CA SER A 86 -4.50 -0.98 -6.16
C SER A 86 -4.59 -1.19 -4.63
N MET A 87 -5.47 -0.42 -3.96
CA MET A 87 -5.76 -0.54 -2.53
C MET A 87 -6.35 -1.91 -2.18
N GLN A 88 -7.31 -2.38 -2.98
CA GLN A 88 -7.92 -3.70 -2.82
C GLN A 88 -6.88 -4.83 -2.97
N LYS A 89 -6.03 -4.76 -4.01
CA LYS A 89 -5.00 -5.78 -4.26
C LYS A 89 -3.92 -5.82 -3.18
N PHE A 90 -3.43 -4.66 -2.75
CA PHE A 90 -2.53 -4.55 -1.60
C PHE A 90 -3.10 -5.25 -0.37
N SER A 91 -4.38 -4.98 -0.09
CA SER A 91 -5.07 -5.51 1.09
C SER A 91 -5.26 -7.02 1.00
N ALA A 92 -5.71 -7.51 -0.16
CA ALA A 92 -5.84 -8.95 -0.41
C ALA A 92 -4.51 -9.68 -0.29
N SER A 93 -3.44 -9.15 -0.91
CA SER A 93 -2.08 -9.70 -0.82
C SER A 93 -1.58 -9.75 0.62
N THR A 94 -1.81 -8.67 1.39
CA THR A 94 -1.41 -8.62 2.80
C THR A 94 -2.15 -9.67 3.63
N LEU A 95 -3.45 -9.85 3.43
CA LEU A 95 -4.25 -10.84 4.16
C LEU A 95 -3.90 -12.29 3.83
N GLN A 96 -3.32 -12.56 2.65
CA GLN A 96 -2.87 -13.90 2.25
C GLN A 96 -1.52 -14.29 2.87
N LYS A 97 -0.76 -13.34 3.46
CA LYS A 97 0.51 -13.65 4.11
C LYS A 97 0.32 -14.57 5.33
N THR A 98 1.18 -15.60 5.44
CA THR A 98 1.18 -16.54 6.56
C THR A 98 1.43 -15.85 7.91
N LYS A 99 2.33 -14.87 7.92
CA LYS A 99 2.64 -14.03 9.10
C LYS A 99 2.45 -12.58 8.74
N ARG A 100 1.81 -11.83 9.63
CA ARG A 100 1.49 -10.41 9.48
C ARG A 100 1.79 -9.70 10.80
N THR A 101 2.36 -8.52 10.71
CA THR A 101 2.56 -7.63 11.86
C THR A 101 1.27 -6.87 12.18
N VAL A 102 1.15 -6.38 13.42
CA VAL A 102 0.00 -5.55 13.83
C VAL A 102 -0.13 -4.32 12.92
N ASP A 103 1.00 -3.69 12.57
CA ASP A 103 1.02 -2.49 11.73
C ASP A 103 0.58 -2.78 10.28
N GLU A 104 0.98 -3.93 9.71
CA GLU A 104 0.49 -4.35 8.39
C GLU A 104 -1.03 -4.55 8.38
N VAL A 105 -1.59 -5.18 9.42
CA VAL A 105 -3.03 -5.39 9.50
C VAL A 105 -3.77 -4.06 9.74
N ARG A 106 -3.22 -3.16 10.57
CA ARG A 106 -3.78 -1.82 10.76
C ARG A 106 -3.77 -1.02 9.46
N ALA A 107 -2.67 -1.06 8.71
CA ALA A 107 -2.56 -0.42 7.40
C ALA A 107 -3.58 -1.02 6.42
N THR A 108 -3.76 -2.35 6.41
CA THR A 108 -4.75 -3.04 5.58
C THR A 108 -6.19 -2.57 5.85
N VAL A 109 -6.56 -2.43 7.13
CA VAL A 109 -7.89 -1.91 7.51
C VAL A 109 -8.10 -0.50 7.00
N SER A 110 -7.11 0.38 7.17
CA SER A 110 -7.18 1.77 6.68
C SER A 110 -7.27 1.81 5.15
N GLU A 111 -6.50 0.96 4.47
CA GLU A 111 -6.48 0.90 3.01
C GLU A 111 -7.83 0.44 2.43
N LEU A 112 -8.45 -0.58 3.03
CA LEU A 112 -9.77 -1.07 2.63
C LEU A 112 -10.86 -0.03 2.85
N GLN A 113 -10.82 0.71 3.96
CA GLN A 113 -11.74 1.82 4.20
C GLN A 113 -11.61 2.92 3.13
N ASN A 114 -10.38 3.26 2.75
CA ASN A 114 -10.12 4.21 1.68
C ASN A 114 -10.60 3.68 0.32
N ALA A 115 -10.37 2.39 0.01
CA ALA A 115 -10.86 1.76 -1.22
C ALA A 115 -12.38 1.85 -1.34
N ILE A 116 -13.11 1.47 -0.27
CA ILE A 116 -14.57 1.57 -0.22
C ILE A 116 -15.01 3.01 -0.47
N ARG A 117 -14.39 3.99 0.19
CA ARG A 117 -14.72 5.41 0.00
C ARG A 117 -14.52 5.85 -1.45
N VAL A 118 -13.39 5.49 -2.07
CA VAL A 118 -13.09 5.82 -3.47
C VAL A 118 -14.13 5.21 -4.40
N PHE A 119 -14.46 3.92 -4.24
CA PHE A 119 -15.45 3.25 -5.07
C PHE A 119 -16.86 3.81 -4.85
N SER A 120 -17.28 4.10 -3.63
CA SER A 120 -18.59 4.73 -3.36
C SER A 120 -18.71 6.12 -4.00
N LEU A 121 -17.64 6.93 -3.98
CA LEU A 121 -17.62 8.22 -4.67
C LEU A 121 -17.71 8.06 -6.20
N LEU A 122 -17.09 7.00 -6.75
CA LEU A 122 -17.19 6.68 -8.17
C LEU A 122 -18.60 6.21 -8.57
N SER A 123 -19.26 5.42 -7.73
CA SER A 123 -20.64 4.97 -7.96
C SER A 123 -21.62 6.15 -8.01
N VAL A 124 -21.51 7.10 -7.08
CA VAL A 124 -22.31 8.35 -7.14
C VAL A 124 -21.99 9.16 -8.40
N ALA A 125 -20.72 9.20 -8.82
CA ALA A 125 -20.34 9.91 -10.03
C ALA A 125 -20.81 9.21 -11.32
N SER A 126 -20.96 7.88 -11.32
CA SER A 126 -21.43 7.13 -12.51
C SER A 126 -22.89 7.40 -12.85
N THR A 127 -23.72 7.82 -11.88
CA THR A 127 -25.12 8.21 -12.11
C THR A 127 -25.25 9.36 -13.11
N TYR A 128 -24.21 10.17 -13.28
CA TYR A 128 -24.19 11.28 -14.24
C TYR A 128 -23.85 10.86 -15.69
N HIS A 129 -23.73 9.55 -15.99
CA HIS A 129 -23.53 8.94 -17.33
C HIS A 129 -22.36 9.47 -18.17
N SER A 130 -21.54 10.37 -17.63
CA SER A 130 -20.51 11.12 -18.34
C SER A 130 -19.14 10.44 -18.35
N HIS A 131 -18.97 9.34 -17.60
CA HIS A 131 -17.65 8.77 -17.30
C HIS A 131 -17.46 7.31 -17.72
N GLY A 132 -18.51 6.64 -18.24
CA GLY A 132 -18.40 5.30 -18.84
C GLY A 132 -18.09 4.15 -17.86
N PHE A 133 -18.33 4.33 -16.55
CA PHE A 133 -18.16 3.25 -15.58
C PHE A 133 -19.44 2.42 -15.43
N ASP A 134 -19.26 1.10 -15.41
CA ASP A 134 -20.31 0.15 -15.05
C ASP A 134 -20.52 0.16 -13.53
N GLU A 135 -21.69 0.64 -13.10
CA GLU A 135 -22.09 0.72 -11.70
C GLU A 135 -22.03 -0.65 -11.02
N ARG A 136 -22.44 -1.73 -11.70
CA ARG A 136 -22.40 -3.09 -11.16
C ARG A 136 -20.99 -3.55 -10.88
N LYS A 137 -20.04 -3.17 -11.74
CA LYS A 137 -18.62 -3.47 -11.54
C LYS A 137 -18.08 -2.74 -10.31
N ILE A 138 -18.45 -1.47 -10.11
CA ILE A 138 -18.05 -0.72 -8.92
C ILE A 138 -18.64 -1.35 -7.66
N GLU A 139 -19.92 -1.72 -7.69
CA GLU A 139 -20.60 -2.36 -6.56
C GLU A 139 -19.90 -3.68 -6.15
N THR A 140 -19.54 -4.51 -7.13
CA THR A 140 -18.77 -5.74 -6.89
C THR A 140 -17.45 -5.46 -6.15
N HIS A 141 -16.74 -4.40 -6.51
CA HIS A 141 -15.51 -3.98 -5.83
C HIS A 141 -15.78 -3.51 -4.39
N VAL A 142 -16.88 -2.77 -4.16
CA VAL A 142 -17.28 -2.31 -2.82
C VAL A 142 -17.58 -3.50 -1.92
N GLU A 143 -18.40 -4.45 -2.39
CA GLU A 143 -18.76 -5.65 -1.64
C GLU A 143 -17.54 -6.49 -1.28
N TYR A 144 -16.65 -6.71 -2.25
CA TYR A 144 -15.42 -7.45 -2.02
C TYR A 144 -14.51 -6.75 -1.00
N CYS A 145 -14.38 -5.41 -1.08
CA CYS A 145 -13.61 -4.65 -0.09
C CYS A 145 -14.24 -4.71 1.32
N ARG A 146 -15.59 -4.71 1.42
CA ARG A 146 -16.29 -4.88 2.71
C ARG A 146 -16.01 -6.25 3.31
N HIS A 147 -16.10 -7.31 2.51
CA HIS A 147 -15.78 -8.67 2.95
C HIS A 147 -14.32 -8.77 3.45
N LEU A 148 -13.35 -8.24 2.70
CA LEU A 148 -11.96 -8.20 3.14
C LEU A 148 -11.78 -7.35 4.42
N LEU A 149 -12.53 -6.27 4.57
CA LEU A 149 -12.43 -5.37 5.72
C LEU A 149 -12.87 -6.08 7.00
N ASP A 150 -13.93 -6.87 6.94
CA ASP A 150 -14.42 -7.59 8.10
C ASP A 150 -13.42 -8.69 8.52
N ALA A 151 -12.83 -9.40 7.55
CA ALA A 151 -11.73 -10.32 7.82
C ALA A 151 -10.50 -9.58 8.42
N ALA A 152 -10.13 -8.42 7.88
CA ALA A 152 -9.00 -7.63 8.36
C ALA A 152 -9.20 -7.12 9.79
N LYS A 153 -10.41 -6.73 10.18
CA LYS A 153 -10.74 -6.33 11.56
C LYS A 153 -10.55 -7.47 12.55
N VAL A 154 -11.03 -8.67 12.23
CA VAL A 154 -10.84 -9.86 13.08
C VAL A 154 -9.35 -10.15 13.26
N HIS A 155 -8.57 -10.10 12.18
CA HIS A 155 -7.12 -10.27 12.24
C HIS A 155 -6.43 -9.16 13.05
N ARG A 156 -6.91 -7.91 12.96
CA ARG A 156 -6.35 -6.78 13.72
C ARG A 156 -6.54 -7.02 15.21
N ASP A 157 -7.76 -7.34 15.62
CA ASP A 157 -8.10 -7.50 17.04
C ASP A 157 -7.31 -8.68 17.65
N ALA A 158 -7.16 -9.78 16.90
CA ALA A 158 -6.31 -10.89 17.29
C ALA A 158 -4.82 -10.50 17.41
N ALA A 159 -4.30 -9.72 16.46
CA ALA A 159 -2.91 -9.27 16.46
C ALA A 159 -2.62 -8.28 17.60
N GLU A 160 -3.52 -7.33 17.85
CA GLU A 160 -3.41 -6.36 18.96
C GLU A 160 -3.47 -7.05 20.32
N GLN A 161 -4.33 -8.05 20.48
CA GLN A 161 -4.39 -8.83 21.71
C GLN A 161 -3.12 -9.66 21.93
N ALA A 162 -2.57 -10.29 20.89
CA ALA A 162 -1.31 -11.02 20.97
C ALA A 162 -0.12 -10.11 21.32
N GLU A 163 -0.05 -8.90 20.74
CA GLU A 163 0.97 -7.91 21.06
C GLU A 163 0.85 -7.43 22.51
N LYS A 164 -0.38 -7.15 22.97
CA LYS A 164 -0.65 -6.76 24.37
C LYS A 164 -0.20 -7.84 25.35
N GLN A 165 -0.52 -9.10 25.09
CA GLN A 165 -0.08 -10.23 25.93
C GLN A 165 1.45 -10.37 25.93
N THR A 166 2.09 -10.18 24.78
CA THR A 166 3.56 -10.26 24.66
C THR A 166 4.23 -9.13 25.46
N LYS A 167 3.72 -7.90 25.35
CA LYS A 167 4.21 -6.74 26.13
C LYS A 167 4.04 -6.98 27.64
N GLN A 168 2.88 -7.50 28.06
CA GLN A 168 2.62 -7.82 29.46
C GLN A 168 3.57 -8.89 29.99
N LYS A 169 3.79 -9.98 29.24
CA LYS A 169 4.74 -11.03 29.62
C LYS A 169 6.15 -10.48 29.76
N LEU A 170 6.62 -9.67 28.80
CA LEU A 170 7.95 -9.07 28.82
C LEU A 170 8.14 -8.16 30.05
N GLU A 171 7.13 -7.35 30.37
CA GLU A 171 7.16 -6.47 31.53
C GLU A 171 7.20 -7.27 32.85
N VAL A 172 6.40 -8.33 32.97
CA VAL A 172 6.45 -9.23 34.14
C VAL A 172 7.82 -9.89 34.26
N THR A 173 8.39 -10.42 33.17
CA THR A 173 9.73 -11.00 33.18
C THR A 173 10.79 -9.98 33.61
N ARG A 174 10.69 -8.75 33.13
CA ARG A 174 11.59 -7.65 33.52
C ARG A 174 11.48 -7.33 35.02
N GLN A 175 10.27 -7.28 35.57
CA GLN A 175 10.05 -7.03 36.99
C GLN A 175 10.60 -8.16 37.88
N ILE A 176 10.42 -9.43 37.47
CA ILE A 176 10.99 -10.59 38.16
C ILE A 176 12.51 -10.50 38.18
N ALA A 177 13.15 -10.21 37.03
CA ALA A 177 14.60 -10.09 36.94
C ALA A 177 15.15 -8.97 37.84
N LEU A 178 14.49 -7.81 37.87
CA LEU A 178 14.87 -6.71 38.76
C LEU A 178 14.71 -7.06 40.24
N ALA A 179 13.63 -7.76 40.60
CA ALA A 179 13.40 -8.21 41.97
C ALA A 179 14.45 -9.26 42.40
N ASP A 180 14.84 -10.16 41.51
CA ASP A 180 15.88 -11.16 41.76
C ASP A 180 17.26 -10.52 41.93
N GLU A 181 17.62 -9.54 41.10
CA GLU A 181 18.84 -8.76 41.27
C GLU A 181 18.87 -7.98 42.59
N ALA A 182 17.75 -7.33 42.95
CA ALA A 182 17.64 -6.61 44.22
C ALA A 182 17.78 -7.54 45.43
N ARG A 183 17.19 -8.75 45.37
CA ARG A 183 17.34 -9.78 46.41
C ARG A 183 18.79 -10.23 46.55
N ARG A 184 19.48 -10.53 45.44
CA ARG A 184 20.90 -10.92 45.46
C ARG A 184 21.79 -9.85 46.08
N ARG A 185 21.60 -8.58 45.70
CA ARG A 185 22.36 -7.45 46.29
C ARG A 185 22.11 -7.29 47.79
N ALA A 186 20.86 -7.47 48.24
CA ALA A 186 20.53 -7.38 49.66
C ALA A 186 21.16 -8.54 50.46
N GLU A 187 21.18 -9.76 49.91
CA GLU A 187 21.86 -10.91 50.53
C GLU A 187 23.38 -10.71 50.62
N GLU A 188 24.00 -10.18 49.57
CA GLU A 188 25.43 -9.83 49.57
C GLU A 188 25.77 -8.76 50.61
N GLN A 189 24.96 -7.71 50.73
CA GLN A 189 25.13 -6.67 51.75
C GLN A 189 24.98 -7.22 53.17
N ARG A 190 24.02 -8.13 53.41
CA ARG A 190 23.85 -8.77 54.72
C ARG A 190 25.06 -9.63 55.10
N LYS A 191 25.62 -10.38 54.14
CA LYS A 191 26.86 -11.15 54.36
C LYS A 191 28.07 -10.29 54.65
N PHE A 192 28.13 -9.07 54.10
CA PHE A 192 29.23 -8.14 54.34
C PHE A 192 29.15 -7.42 55.70
N GLN A 193 27.96 -7.38 56.31
CA GLN A 193 27.70 -6.71 57.59
C GLN A 193 27.69 -7.66 58.80
N SER A 194 27.73 -8.99 58.59
CA SER A 194 27.88 -10.01 59.65
C SER A 194 29.32 -10.48 59.75
#